data_AF-A0A9X4KFU2-F1
#
_entry.id   AF-A0A9X4KFU2-F1
#
_cell.length_a   1.000
_cell.length_b   1.000
_cell.length_c   1.000
_cell.angle_alpha   90.00
_cell.angle_beta   90.00
_cell.angle_gamma   90.00
#
_symmetry.space_group_name_H-M   'P 1'
#
loop_
_entity.id
_entity.type
_entity.pdbx_description
1 polymer ?
#
loop_
_entity_poly.entity_id
_entity_poly.type
_entity_poly.pdbx_seq_one_letter_code
_entity_poly.pdbx_strand_id
1 'polypeptide(L)'
;MKLVAYDGSGQEIPGAEVDPAVLEVEVPITNPFKQVPIQLKLIGQLPSGLSVENLTPSAEQATIYGPQTELDKIDFIEADLNLSEVTKSGKVDITLNKSDAITEVSPAAITVDVQVVLTQTRTIQGLPITIKGLGNGLKMQIMNPASGQADITFKGAPAVLDKLQPGDVSVEADLSGRGPGTYTIPLNVNSPRFVDQSGGNTSIEVEIANIGTESTPTPGVPTTDEAASGGVIEPDGGEPTGTEAEGTGGTVGSPTSSPSPTPTPSSSLSSSPSPTDGA
;
A
#
# COMPACT_ATOMS: atom_id res chain seq x y z
N MET A 1 -2.66 -2.56 55.40
CA MET A 1 -1.51 -1.68 55.08
C MET A 1 -1.27 -0.76 56.28
N LYS A 2 -0.03 -0.34 56.58
CA LYS A 2 0.26 0.60 57.69
C LYS A 2 0.00 2.02 57.19
N LEU A 3 -0.89 2.76 57.86
CA LEU A 3 -1.15 4.16 57.54
C LEU A 3 -0.03 5.03 58.10
N VAL A 4 0.43 6.00 57.29
CA VAL A 4 1.45 7.00 57.67
C VAL A 4 0.87 8.37 57.32
N ALA A 5 1.00 9.32 58.25
CA ALA A 5 0.55 10.70 58.02
C ALA A 5 1.68 11.51 57.39
N TYR A 6 1.36 12.27 56.33
CA TYR A 6 2.30 13.18 55.67
C TYR A 6 1.84 14.63 55.86
N ASP A 7 2.77 15.58 56.02
CA ASP A 7 2.50 17.01 56.12
C ASP A 7 2.27 17.69 54.75
N GLY A 8 1.98 18.99 54.75
CA GLY A 8 1.75 19.77 53.51
C GLY A 8 2.97 19.88 52.57
N SER A 9 4.14 19.40 52.99
CA SER A 9 5.37 19.31 52.19
C SER A 9 5.69 17.88 51.74
N GLY A 10 4.85 16.91 52.08
CA GLY A 10 5.04 15.49 51.76
C GLY A 10 6.02 14.76 52.68
N GLN A 11 6.33 15.32 53.86
CA GLN A 11 7.19 14.65 54.86
C GLN A 11 6.35 13.86 55.86
N GLU A 12 6.83 12.69 56.26
CA GLU A 12 6.16 11.87 57.27
C GLU A 12 6.13 12.60 58.62
N ILE A 13 4.97 12.60 59.28
CA ILE A 13 4.79 13.16 60.62
C ILE A 13 5.02 12.05 61.65
N PRO A 14 6.18 12.02 62.33
CA PRO A 14 6.43 11.01 63.35
C PRO A 14 5.50 11.20 64.55
N GLY A 15 4.82 10.13 64.96
CA GLY A 15 3.94 10.14 66.15
C GLY A 15 2.49 10.56 65.88
N ALA A 16 2.08 10.69 64.62
CA ALA A 16 0.68 10.90 64.29
C ALA A 16 -0.20 9.69 64.69
N GLU A 17 -1.27 9.95 65.42
CA GLU A 17 -2.28 8.95 65.78
C GLU A 17 -3.31 8.85 64.63
N VAL A 18 -3.39 7.69 63.99
CA VAL A 18 -4.28 7.43 62.85
C VAL A 18 -5.40 6.51 63.30
N ASP A 19 -6.63 7.02 63.34
CA ASP A 19 -7.84 6.29 63.69
C ASP A 19 -8.85 6.33 62.54
N PRO A 20 -9.23 5.18 61.93
CA PRO A 20 -8.83 3.81 62.27
C PRO A 20 -7.41 3.45 61.85
N ALA A 21 -6.72 2.67 62.68
CA ALA A 21 -5.36 2.17 62.38
C ALA A 21 -5.32 1.17 61.21
N VAL A 22 -6.48 0.68 60.77
CA VAL A 22 -6.63 -0.27 59.67
C VAL A 22 -7.76 0.22 58.77
N LEU A 23 -7.45 0.39 57.49
CA LEU A 23 -8.44 0.56 56.43
C LEU A 23 -8.63 -0.79 55.72
N GLU A 24 -9.87 -1.24 55.64
CA GLU A 24 -10.24 -2.36 54.77
C GLU A 24 -10.34 -1.83 53.34
N VAL A 25 -9.54 -2.40 52.44
CA VAL A 25 -9.50 -2.03 51.02
C VAL A 25 -9.99 -3.23 50.23
N GLU A 26 -11.18 -3.11 49.64
CA GLU A 26 -11.68 -4.09 48.69
C GLU A 26 -11.06 -3.81 47.32
N VAL A 27 -10.24 -4.73 46.82
CA VAL A 27 -9.80 -4.71 45.42
C VAL A 27 -10.70 -5.68 44.66
N PRO A 28 -11.66 -5.19 43.84
CA PRO A 28 -12.48 -6.08 43.05
C PRO A 28 -11.60 -6.85 42.06
N ILE A 29 -11.68 -8.18 42.09
CA ILE A 29 -11.03 -9.03 41.09
C ILE A 29 -11.96 -9.07 39.88
N THR A 30 -11.78 -8.15 38.95
CA THR A 30 -12.45 -8.22 37.63
C THR A 30 -11.56 -8.99 36.68
N ASN A 31 -12.12 -9.97 35.97
CA ASN A 31 -11.40 -10.62 34.87
C ASN A 31 -11.08 -9.56 33.81
N PRO A 32 -9.80 -9.34 33.47
CA PRO A 32 -9.45 -8.44 32.40
C PRO A 32 -10.13 -8.89 31.11
N PHE A 33 -10.59 -7.91 30.33
CA PHE A 33 -11.25 -8.14 29.07
C PHE A 33 -10.80 -7.11 28.04
N LYS A 34 -10.87 -7.50 26.77
CA LYS A 34 -10.61 -6.64 25.63
C LYS A 34 -11.72 -6.84 24.61
N GLN A 35 -12.22 -5.76 24.03
CA GLN A 35 -13.16 -5.84 22.91
C GLN A 35 -12.37 -5.77 21.60
N VAL A 36 -12.57 -6.75 20.74
CA VAL A 36 -11.84 -6.88 19.46
C VAL A 36 -12.82 -7.09 18.30
N PRO A 37 -12.51 -6.59 17.10
CA PRO A 37 -13.30 -6.87 15.90
C PRO A 37 -13.24 -8.34 15.51
N ILE A 38 -14.32 -8.85 14.94
CA ILE A 38 -14.41 -10.20 14.39
C ILE A 38 -14.03 -10.16 12.91
N GLN A 39 -13.04 -10.96 12.53
CA GLN A 39 -12.63 -11.14 11.14
C GLN A 39 -13.20 -12.43 10.57
N LEU A 40 -14.13 -12.28 9.63
CA LEU A 40 -14.71 -13.42 8.91
C LEU A 40 -13.78 -13.90 7.81
N LYS A 41 -13.35 -15.15 7.93
CA LYS A 41 -12.53 -15.86 6.95
C LYS A 41 -13.43 -16.77 6.12
N LEU A 42 -13.50 -16.50 4.83
CA LEU A 42 -14.30 -17.27 3.90
C LEU A 42 -13.49 -18.48 3.42
N ILE A 43 -13.95 -19.68 3.74
CA ILE A 43 -13.30 -20.94 3.35
C ILE A 43 -14.08 -21.58 2.21
N GLY A 44 -13.36 -22.02 1.18
CA GLY A 44 -13.94 -22.65 0.01
C GLY A 44 -14.57 -21.65 -0.95
N GLN A 45 -15.39 -22.17 -1.86
CA GLN A 45 -16.08 -21.39 -2.89
C GLN A 45 -17.55 -21.79 -2.90
N LEU A 46 -18.42 -20.85 -3.28
CA LEU A 46 -19.83 -21.18 -3.44
C LEU A 46 -20.00 -22.24 -4.54
N PRO A 47 -21.04 -23.07 -4.45
CA PRO A 47 -21.46 -23.93 -5.55
C PRO A 47 -21.62 -23.14 -6.85
N SER A 48 -21.39 -23.82 -7.98
CA SER A 48 -21.44 -23.19 -9.30
C SER A 48 -22.79 -22.51 -9.56
N GLY A 49 -22.73 -21.31 -10.14
CA GLY A 49 -23.92 -20.52 -10.47
C GLY A 49 -24.43 -19.63 -9.34
N LEU A 50 -23.79 -19.62 -8.16
CA LEU A 50 -24.17 -18.75 -7.04
C LEU A 50 -23.11 -17.68 -6.75
N SER A 51 -23.55 -16.54 -6.24
CA SER A 51 -22.68 -15.47 -5.74
C SER A 51 -23.28 -14.86 -4.49
N VAL A 52 -22.40 -14.39 -3.59
CA VAL A 52 -22.81 -13.69 -2.37
C VAL A 52 -23.29 -12.29 -2.76
N GLU A 53 -24.53 -11.98 -2.45
CA GLU A 53 -25.08 -10.64 -2.59
C GLU A 53 -24.77 -9.79 -1.37
N ASN A 54 -25.00 -10.36 -0.19
CA ASN A 54 -24.77 -9.66 1.07
C ASN A 54 -24.40 -10.66 2.16
N LEU A 55 -23.59 -10.19 3.10
CA LEU A 55 -23.18 -10.96 4.27
C LEU A 55 -23.27 -10.05 5.49
N THR A 56 -24.17 -10.39 6.42
CA THR A 56 -24.42 -9.57 7.61
C THR A 56 -24.19 -10.41 8.87
N PRO A 57 -23.09 -10.18 9.61
CA PRO A 57 -22.89 -10.82 10.90
C PRO A 57 -23.81 -10.20 11.96
N SER A 58 -24.28 -11.02 12.90
CA SER A 58 -25.07 -10.58 14.05
C SER A 58 -24.29 -9.71 15.04
N ALA A 59 -22.96 -9.85 15.06
CA ALA A 59 -22.05 -9.02 15.84
C ALA A 59 -20.75 -8.79 15.07
N GLU A 60 -20.24 -7.57 15.10
CA GLU A 60 -18.97 -7.18 14.46
C GLU A 60 -17.79 -7.21 15.45
N GLN A 61 -18.08 -7.29 16.75
CA GLN A 61 -17.10 -7.27 17.83
C GLN A 61 -17.42 -8.37 18.85
N ALA A 62 -16.37 -8.92 19.44
CA ALA A 62 -16.47 -9.86 20.55
C ALA A 62 -15.66 -9.36 21.74
N THR A 63 -16.10 -9.71 22.93
CA THR A 63 -15.36 -9.49 24.17
C THR A 63 -14.55 -10.75 24.49
N ILE A 64 -13.24 -10.61 24.58
CA ILE A 64 -12.33 -11.67 24.97
C ILE A 64 -11.84 -11.44 26.39
N TYR A 65 -11.79 -12.51 27.19
CA TYR A 65 -11.34 -12.49 28.58
C TYR A 65 -10.07 -13.28 28.73
N GLY A 66 -9.12 -12.82 29.55
CA GLY A 66 -7.86 -13.53 29.76
C GLY A 66 -6.82 -12.70 30.49
N PRO A 67 -5.58 -13.20 30.61
CA PRO A 67 -4.47 -12.44 31.17
C PRO A 67 -4.18 -11.18 30.34
N GLN A 68 -4.03 -10.02 30.98
CA GLN A 68 -3.82 -8.75 30.29
C GLN A 68 -2.66 -8.81 29.28
N THR A 69 -1.55 -9.45 29.66
CA THR A 69 -0.36 -9.60 28.81
C THR A 69 -0.62 -10.37 27.51
N GLU A 70 -1.64 -11.22 27.48
CA GLU A 70 -2.05 -11.96 26.30
C GLU A 70 -3.11 -11.21 25.50
N LEU A 71 -4.08 -10.59 26.18
CA LEU A 71 -5.10 -9.76 25.54
C LEU A 71 -4.48 -8.61 24.74
N ASP A 72 -3.41 -7.99 25.26
CA ASP A 72 -2.73 -6.89 24.59
C ASP A 72 -2.14 -7.28 23.22
N LYS A 73 -1.81 -8.57 23.01
CA LYS A 73 -1.27 -9.10 21.74
C LYS A 73 -2.35 -9.46 20.71
N ILE A 74 -3.61 -9.51 21.12
CA ILE A 74 -4.72 -9.97 20.27
C ILE A 74 -5.45 -8.75 19.72
N ASP A 75 -5.35 -8.54 18.41
CA ASP A 75 -5.99 -7.41 17.74
C ASP A 75 -7.38 -7.73 17.18
N PHE A 76 -7.63 -8.99 16.85
CA PHE A 76 -8.89 -9.47 16.29
C PHE A 76 -9.12 -10.94 16.63
N ILE A 77 -10.36 -11.40 16.43
CA ILE A 77 -10.72 -12.82 16.52
C ILE A 77 -11.23 -13.31 15.18
N GLU A 78 -10.77 -14.47 14.74
CA GLU A 78 -11.20 -15.05 13.46
C GLU A 78 -12.49 -15.87 13.61
N ALA A 79 -13.26 -15.94 12.53
CA ALA A 79 -14.42 -16.81 12.43
C ALA A 79 -14.51 -17.37 11.01
N ASP A 80 -14.53 -18.70 10.92
CA ASP A 80 -14.47 -19.42 9.64
C ASP A 80 -15.87 -19.69 9.08
N LEU A 81 -16.19 -19.09 7.93
CA LEU A 81 -17.42 -19.38 7.20
C LEU A 81 -17.11 -20.25 5.98
N ASN A 82 -17.58 -21.51 6.00
CA ASN A 82 -17.49 -22.39 4.85
C ASN A 82 -18.58 -22.05 3.82
N LEU A 83 -18.18 -21.52 2.67
CA LEU A 83 -19.10 -21.16 1.59
C LEU A 83 -19.53 -22.35 0.73
N SER A 84 -18.81 -23.47 0.82
CA SER A 84 -19.09 -24.67 0.02
C SER A 84 -20.40 -25.36 0.42
N GLU A 85 -20.83 -25.16 1.66
CA GLU A 85 -22.08 -25.71 2.21
C GLU A 85 -23.29 -24.78 1.98
N VAL A 86 -23.03 -23.53 1.59
CA VAL A 86 -24.08 -22.52 1.37
C VAL A 86 -24.67 -22.68 -0.03
N THR A 87 -25.82 -23.35 -0.09
CA THR A 87 -26.56 -23.57 -1.35
C THR A 87 -27.75 -22.61 -1.54
N LYS A 88 -28.19 -21.94 -0.47
CA LYS A 88 -29.33 -21.01 -0.44
C LYS A 88 -29.10 -19.95 0.61
N SER A 89 -29.83 -18.83 0.50
CA SER A 89 -29.77 -17.76 1.50
C SER A 89 -30.27 -18.27 2.84
N GLY A 90 -29.60 -17.86 3.91
CA GLY A 90 -29.96 -18.29 5.24
C GLY A 90 -28.96 -17.85 6.30
N LYS A 91 -29.29 -18.22 7.53
CA LYS A 91 -28.50 -17.94 8.72
C LYS A 91 -27.57 -19.12 8.99
N VAL A 92 -26.29 -18.84 9.14
CA VAL A 92 -25.25 -19.81 9.47
C VAL A 92 -24.65 -19.42 10.81
N ASP A 93 -24.68 -20.35 11.77
CA ASP A 93 -24.03 -20.14 13.07
C ASP A 93 -22.56 -20.55 12.99
N ILE A 94 -21.69 -19.62 13.35
CA ILE A 94 -20.23 -19.77 13.29
C ILE A 94 -19.67 -19.59 14.69
N THR A 95 -18.86 -20.54 15.13
CA THR A 95 -18.14 -20.43 16.41
C THR A 95 -16.90 -19.57 16.21
N LEU A 96 -16.62 -18.66 17.16
CA LEU A 96 -15.43 -17.82 17.08
C LEU A 96 -14.17 -18.63 17.42
N ASN A 97 -13.11 -18.46 16.63
CA ASN A 97 -11.85 -19.17 16.81
C ASN A 97 -11.11 -18.60 18.03
N LYS A 98 -11.16 -19.34 19.12
CA LYS A 98 -10.50 -18.99 20.38
C LYS A 98 -9.06 -19.50 20.39
N SER A 99 -8.10 -18.61 20.67
CA SER A 99 -6.71 -18.99 20.96
C SER A 99 -6.54 -19.49 22.40
N ASP A 100 -5.54 -20.32 22.68
CA ASP A 100 -5.26 -20.87 24.02
C ASP A 100 -5.02 -19.79 25.08
N ALA A 101 -4.58 -18.61 24.66
CA ALA A 101 -4.31 -17.46 25.51
C ALA A 101 -5.59 -16.77 26.04
N ILE A 102 -6.74 -17.04 25.40
CA ILE A 102 -8.04 -16.51 25.79
C ILE A 102 -8.65 -17.48 26.81
N THR A 103 -9.30 -16.98 27.84
CA THR A 103 -10.07 -17.77 28.82
C THR A 103 -11.52 -17.91 28.37
N GLU A 104 -12.13 -16.85 27.87
CA GLU A 104 -13.53 -16.85 27.41
C GLU A 104 -13.74 -15.85 26.27
N VAL A 105 -14.71 -16.11 25.42
CA VAL A 105 -15.14 -15.23 24.33
C VAL A 105 -16.65 -15.05 24.42
N SER A 106 -17.12 -13.81 24.37
CA SER A 106 -18.54 -13.47 24.38
C SER A 106 -18.89 -12.51 23.24
N PRO A 107 -19.84 -12.87 22.36
CA PRO A 107 -20.53 -14.16 22.30
C PRO A 107 -19.59 -15.28 21.81
N ALA A 108 -19.80 -16.54 22.24
CA ALA A 108 -18.97 -17.66 21.81
C ALA A 108 -19.20 -18.06 20.34
N ALA A 109 -20.40 -17.80 19.83
CA ALA A 109 -20.77 -18.01 18.45
C ALA A 109 -21.57 -16.80 17.93
N ILE A 110 -21.45 -16.55 16.63
CA ILE A 110 -22.20 -15.51 15.93
C ILE A 110 -23.02 -16.15 14.83
N THR A 111 -24.22 -15.63 14.61
CA THR A 111 -25.01 -15.95 13.43
C THR A 111 -24.63 -15.00 12.30
N VAL A 112 -24.35 -15.52 11.12
CA VAL A 112 -24.12 -14.73 9.90
C VAL A 112 -25.29 -14.97 8.95
N ASP A 113 -25.97 -13.91 8.56
CA ASP A 113 -26.99 -13.95 7.51
C ASP A 113 -26.30 -13.81 6.14
N VAL A 114 -26.33 -14.90 5.37
CA VAL A 114 -25.71 -14.99 4.05
C VAL A 114 -26.80 -14.95 3.01
N GLN A 115 -26.81 -13.91 2.18
CA GLN A 115 -27.70 -13.82 1.03
C GLN A 115 -26.95 -14.22 -0.23
N VAL A 116 -27.44 -15.27 -0.89
CA VAL A 116 -26.88 -15.77 -2.15
C VAL A 116 -27.92 -15.69 -3.25
N VAL A 117 -27.46 -15.31 -4.43
CA VAL A 117 -28.28 -15.17 -5.63
C VAL A 117 -27.59 -15.84 -6.80
N LEU A 118 -28.32 -15.99 -7.90
CA LEU A 118 -27.72 -16.48 -9.15
C LEU A 118 -26.64 -15.51 -9.62
N THR A 119 -25.46 -16.07 -9.92
CA THR A 119 -24.34 -15.30 -10.45
C THR A 119 -24.70 -14.71 -11.81
N GLN A 120 -24.28 -13.48 -12.05
CA GLN A 120 -24.30 -12.88 -13.37
C GLN A 120 -22.89 -12.47 -13.76
N THR A 121 -22.68 -12.28 -15.06
CA THR A 121 -21.44 -11.75 -15.60
C THR A 121 -21.66 -10.36 -16.16
N ARG A 122 -20.71 -9.47 -15.93
CA ARG A 122 -20.69 -8.13 -16.49
C ARG A 122 -19.29 -7.81 -16.99
N THR A 123 -19.19 -7.37 -18.24
CA THR A 123 -17.94 -6.91 -18.81
C THR A 123 -17.81 -5.40 -18.61
N ILE A 124 -16.70 -4.98 -18.01
CA ILE A 124 -16.30 -3.58 -17.95
C ILE A 124 -15.19 -3.40 -18.96
N GLN A 125 -15.45 -2.52 -19.92
CA GLN A 125 -14.51 -2.21 -20.99
C GLN A 125 -13.71 -0.96 -20.65
N GLY A 126 -12.50 -0.88 -21.20
CA GLY A 126 -11.71 0.33 -21.13
C GLY A 126 -11.05 0.59 -19.76
N LEU A 127 -10.73 -0.46 -18.99
CA LEU A 127 -10.06 -0.28 -17.70
C LEU A 127 -8.61 0.16 -17.91
N PRO A 128 -8.16 1.27 -17.28
CA PRO A 128 -6.79 1.74 -17.40
C PRO A 128 -5.84 0.76 -16.71
N ILE A 129 -4.75 0.42 -17.39
CA ILE A 129 -3.73 -0.48 -16.85
C ILE A 129 -2.62 0.35 -16.21
N THR A 130 -2.41 0.16 -14.91
CA THR A 130 -1.31 0.79 -14.16
C THR A 130 -0.05 -0.05 -14.28
N ILE A 131 1.02 0.57 -14.75
CA ILE A 131 2.32 -0.11 -14.90
C ILE A 131 3.18 0.14 -13.67
N LYS A 132 3.75 -0.93 -13.11
CA LYS A 132 4.74 -0.86 -12.04
C LYS A 132 6.09 -1.38 -12.51
N GLY A 133 7.17 -0.79 -11.98
CA GLY A 133 8.52 -1.31 -12.19
C GLY A 133 9.18 -0.99 -13.53
N LEU A 134 8.65 -0.07 -14.33
CA LEU A 134 9.33 0.37 -15.56
C LEU A 134 10.61 1.15 -15.20
N GLY A 135 11.75 0.70 -15.72
CA GLY A 135 13.04 1.35 -15.48
C GLY A 135 13.15 2.75 -16.10
N ASN A 136 13.91 3.64 -15.45
CA ASN A 136 14.22 4.96 -15.99
C ASN A 136 15.00 4.83 -17.31
N GLY A 137 14.65 5.64 -18.31
CA GLY A 137 15.27 5.55 -19.63
C GLY A 137 14.70 4.45 -20.53
N LEU A 138 13.61 3.78 -20.12
CA LEU A 138 12.89 2.79 -20.93
C LEU A 138 11.53 3.33 -21.37
N LYS A 139 11.20 3.14 -22.63
CA LYS A 139 9.87 3.37 -23.19
C LYS A 139 9.19 2.03 -23.34
N MET A 140 7.96 1.95 -22.89
CA MET A 140 7.12 0.79 -23.20
C MET A 140 6.04 1.16 -24.20
N GLN A 141 5.68 0.19 -25.03
CA GLN A 141 4.55 0.26 -25.93
C GLN A 141 3.71 -0.99 -25.75
N ILE A 142 2.42 -0.81 -25.40
CA ILE A 142 1.48 -1.91 -25.31
C ILE A 142 1.09 -2.27 -26.74
N MET A 143 1.42 -3.48 -27.17
CA MET A 143 1.05 -4.01 -28.49
C MET A 143 -0.37 -4.56 -28.45
N ASN A 144 -0.71 -5.27 -27.38
CA ASN A 144 -2.01 -5.88 -27.22
C ASN A 144 -2.47 -5.82 -25.75
N PRO A 145 -3.63 -5.22 -25.45
CA PRO A 145 -4.53 -4.50 -26.36
C PRO A 145 -3.94 -3.15 -26.80
N ALA A 146 -3.99 -2.84 -28.11
CA ALA A 146 -3.42 -1.62 -28.68
C ALA A 146 -4.04 -0.31 -28.13
N SER A 147 -5.21 -0.40 -27.49
CA SER A 147 -5.86 0.69 -26.78
C SER A 147 -5.15 1.09 -25.48
N GLY A 148 -4.25 0.25 -24.97
CA GLY A 148 -3.67 0.40 -23.63
C GLY A 148 -4.69 0.25 -22.51
N GLN A 149 -5.88 -0.29 -22.81
CA GLN A 149 -6.97 -0.50 -21.87
C GLN A 149 -7.41 -1.96 -21.90
N ALA A 150 -7.71 -2.53 -20.73
CA ALA A 150 -8.15 -3.90 -20.59
C ALA A 150 -9.68 -3.99 -20.48
N ASP A 151 -10.27 -4.95 -21.20
CA ASP A 151 -11.67 -5.33 -21.04
C ASP A 151 -11.73 -6.53 -20.10
N ILE A 152 -12.39 -6.39 -18.95
CA ILE A 152 -12.43 -7.45 -17.93
C ILE A 152 -13.87 -7.85 -17.65
N THR A 153 -14.11 -9.16 -17.64
CA THR A 153 -15.41 -9.73 -17.30
C THR A 153 -15.40 -10.18 -15.85
N PHE A 154 -16.28 -9.58 -15.07
CA PHE A 154 -16.50 -9.91 -13.67
C PHE A 154 -17.73 -10.80 -13.51
N LYS A 155 -17.70 -11.68 -12.50
CA LYS A 155 -18.84 -12.47 -12.05
C LYS A 155 -19.17 -12.12 -10.59
N GLY A 156 -20.46 -12.10 -10.27
CA GLY A 156 -20.93 -11.74 -8.93
C GLY A 156 -22.44 -11.65 -8.86
N ALA A 157 -22.95 -11.18 -7.71
CA ALA A 157 -24.37 -10.90 -7.55
C ALA A 157 -24.79 -9.68 -8.40
N PRO A 158 -25.98 -9.67 -9.03
CA PRO A 158 -26.41 -8.58 -9.89
C PRO A 158 -26.39 -7.21 -9.18
N ALA A 159 -26.91 -7.16 -7.95
CA ALA A 159 -26.94 -5.94 -7.15
C ALA A 159 -25.53 -5.41 -6.79
N VAL A 160 -24.52 -6.27 -6.74
CA VAL A 160 -23.12 -5.89 -6.51
C VAL A 160 -22.50 -5.39 -7.82
N LEU A 161 -22.73 -6.10 -8.93
CA LEU A 161 -22.25 -5.71 -10.25
C LEU A 161 -22.86 -4.39 -10.75
N ASP A 162 -24.09 -4.07 -10.34
CA ASP A 162 -24.75 -2.80 -10.69
C ASP A 162 -24.19 -1.62 -9.92
N LYS A 163 -23.65 -1.86 -8.72
CA LYS A 163 -22.96 -0.84 -7.91
C LYS A 163 -21.49 -0.68 -8.28
N LEU A 164 -20.91 -1.66 -8.99
CA LEU A 164 -19.51 -1.69 -9.36
C LEU A 164 -19.18 -0.55 -10.34
N GLN A 165 -18.30 0.35 -9.93
CA GLN A 165 -17.83 1.44 -10.78
C GLN A 165 -16.44 1.11 -11.37
N PRO A 166 -16.06 1.70 -12.52
CA PRO A 166 -14.73 1.51 -13.08
C PRO A 166 -13.58 1.91 -12.13
N GLY A 167 -13.83 2.82 -11.17
CA GLY A 167 -12.84 3.24 -10.18
C GLY A 167 -12.63 2.27 -9.02
N ASP A 168 -13.54 1.30 -8.80
CA ASP A 168 -13.41 0.29 -7.75
C ASP A 168 -12.48 -0.86 -8.15
N VAL A 169 -12.12 -0.91 -9.43
CA VAL A 169 -11.29 -1.95 -10.03
C VAL A 169 -9.94 -1.35 -10.40
N SER A 170 -8.87 -1.91 -9.83
CA SER A 170 -7.50 -1.54 -10.23
C SER A 170 -6.89 -2.68 -11.02
N VAL A 171 -6.35 -2.35 -12.20
CA VAL A 171 -5.63 -3.30 -13.06
C VAL A 171 -4.17 -2.90 -13.07
N GLU A 172 -3.30 -3.80 -12.63
CA GLU A 172 -1.87 -3.56 -12.50
C GLU A 172 -1.06 -4.56 -13.33
N ALA A 173 0.02 -4.10 -13.94
CA ALA A 173 1.00 -4.93 -14.64
C ALA A 173 2.41 -4.64 -14.13
N ASP A 174 3.13 -5.68 -13.72
CA ASP A 174 4.49 -5.55 -13.18
C ASP A 174 5.55 -5.85 -14.26
N LEU A 175 6.38 -4.84 -14.54
CA LEU A 175 7.50 -4.88 -15.47
C LEU A 175 8.86 -4.80 -14.77
N SER A 176 8.89 -4.89 -13.43
CA SER A 176 10.11 -4.78 -12.64
C SER A 176 11.19 -5.73 -13.13
N GLY A 177 12.41 -5.19 -13.33
CA GLY A 177 13.59 -5.98 -13.71
C GLY A 177 13.63 -6.44 -15.17
N ARG A 178 12.74 -5.94 -16.03
CA ARG A 178 12.74 -6.27 -17.46
C ARG A 178 13.53 -5.25 -18.28
N GLY A 179 14.37 -5.74 -19.18
CA GLY A 179 15.13 -4.94 -20.13
C GLY A 179 14.38 -4.72 -21.45
N PRO A 180 15.05 -4.20 -22.48
CA PRO A 180 14.47 -4.08 -23.82
C PRO A 180 14.09 -5.44 -24.42
N GLY A 181 12.92 -5.52 -25.04
CA GLY A 181 12.38 -6.75 -25.62
C GLY A 181 10.85 -6.83 -25.52
N THR A 182 10.28 -7.88 -26.11
CA THR A 182 8.83 -8.15 -26.06
C THR A 182 8.50 -9.12 -24.95
N TYR A 183 7.49 -8.79 -24.14
CA TYR A 183 7.06 -9.62 -23.01
C TYR A 183 5.53 -9.72 -22.94
N THR A 184 5.06 -10.90 -22.54
CA THR A 184 3.68 -11.13 -22.14
C THR A 184 3.58 -11.08 -20.62
N ILE A 185 2.79 -10.16 -20.09
CA ILE A 185 2.72 -9.82 -18.66
C ILE A 185 1.32 -10.13 -18.17
N PRO A 186 1.16 -10.93 -17.11
CA PRO A 186 -0.15 -11.15 -16.51
C PRO A 186 -0.65 -9.85 -15.87
N LEU A 187 -1.93 -9.57 -16.04
CA LEU A 187 -2.62 -8.47 -15.38
C LEU A 187 -3.06 -8.94 -13.99
N ASN A 188 -2.70 -8.18 -12.97
CA ASN A 188 -3.20 -8.37 -11.62
C ASN A 188 -4.41 -7.45 -11.42
N VAL A 189 -5.58 -8.06 -11.21
CA VAL A 189 -6.86 -7.33 -11.11
C VAL A 189 -7.29 -7.33 -9.66
N ASN A 190 -7.37 -6.13 -9.06
CA ASN A 190 -7.88 -5.94 -7.72
C ASN A 190 -9.35 -5.49 -7.81
N SER A 191 -10.26 -6.35 -7.37
CA SER A 191 -11.71 -6.12 -7.34
C SER A 191 -12.23 -6.00 -5.91
N PRO A 192 -13.39 -5.36 -5.71
CA PRO A 192 -14.02 -5.29 -4.39
C PRO A 192 -14.53 -6.66 -3.94
N ARG A 193 -14.91 -6.74 -2.65
CA ARG A 193 -15.41 -7.97 -2.03
C ARG A 193 -16.62 -8.51 -2.80
N PHE A 194 -16.68 -9.84 -2.92
CA PHE A 194 -17.75 -10.59 -3.60
C PHE A 194 -17.83 -10.41 -5.13
N VAL A 195 -16.77 -9.89 -5.75
CA VAL A 195 -16.63 -9.78 -7.21
C VAL A 195 -15.37 -10.52 -7.65
N ASP A 196 -15.55 -11.55 -8.47
CA ASP A 196 -14.44 -12.33 -9.03
C ASP A 196 -14.25 -12.04 -10.51
N GLN A 197 -13.01 -12.07 -10.99
CA GLN A 197 -12.75 -12.08 -12.43
C GLN A 197 -13.16 -13.43 -13.02
N SER A 198 -13.97 -13.39 -14.08
CA SER A 198 -14.40 -14.59 -14.83
C SER A 198 -13.79 -14.66 -16.24
N GLY A 199 -13.21 -13.58 -16.75
CA GLY A 199 -12.60 -13.56 -18.08
C GLY A 199 -12.16 -12.17 -18.52
N GLY A 200 -12.02 -12.01 -19.83
CA GLY A 200 -11.49 -10.80 -20.45
C GLY A 200 -9.97 -10.86 -20.65
N ASN A 201 -9.34 -9.69 -20.75
CA ASN A 201 -7.89 -9.58 -20.84
C ASN A 201 -7.25 -9.99 -19.49
N THR A 202 -6.49 -11.09 -19.51
CA THR A 202 -5.73 -11.58 -18.35
C THR A 202 -4.24 -11.30 -18.48
N SER A 203 -3.78 -10.89 -19.65
CA SER A 203 -2.40 -10.51 -19.92
C SER A 203 -2.32 -9.40 -20.97
N ILE A 204 -1.18 -8.73 -20.98
CA ILE A 204 -0.83 -7.74 -21.99
C ILE A 204 0.48 -8.09 -22.65
N GLU A 205 0.59 -7.78 -23.94
CA GLU A 205 1.85 -7.86 -24.67
C GLU A 205 2.45 -6.47 -24.77
N VAL A 206 3.66 -6.34 -24.25
CA VAL A 206 4.38 -5.07 -24.20
C VAL A 206 5.73 -5.22 -24.86
N GLU A 207 6.12 -4.20 -25.63
CA GLU A 207 7.47 -4.03 -26.15
C GLU A 207 8.16 -2.94 -25.33
N ILE A 208 9.33 -3.25 -24.81
CA ILE A 208 10.18 -2.32 -24.08
C ILE A 208 11.36 -1.95 -24.99
N ALA A 209 11.58 -0.66 -25.17
CA ALA A 209 12.70 -0.11 -25.91
C ALA A 209 13.46 0.91 -25.03
N ASN A 210 14.73 1.13 -25.32
CA ASN A 210 15.44 2.25 -24.72
C ASN A 210 14.85 3.56 -25.25
N ILE A 211 14.61 4.53 -24.37
CA ILE A 211 14.39 5.91 -24.78
C ILE A 211 15.73 6.34 -25.36
N GLY A 212 15.86 6.30 -26.68
CA GLY A 212 17.04 6.80 -27.35
C GLY A 212 17.31 8.20 -26.83
N THR A 213 18.50 8.41 -26.26
CA THR A 213 19.04 9.76 -26.14
C THR A 213 19.01 10.32 -27.55
N GLU A 214 18.16 11.31 -27.82
CA GLU A 214 18.39 12.19 -28.96
C GLU A 214 19.83 12.69 -28.78
N SER A 215 20.71 12.13 -29.60
CA SER A 215 22.04 12.69 -29.79
C SER A 215 21.77 13.98 -30.53
N THR A 216 21.71 15.10 -29.82
CA THR A 216 21.81 16.40 -30.46
C THR A 216 23.09 16.38 -31.30
N PRO A 217 23.04 16.49 -32.64
CA PRO A 217 24.25 16.68 -33.39
C PRO A 217 24.82 18.03 -32.96
N THR A 218 26.02 18.00 -32.37
CA THR A 218 26.81 19.20 -32.13
C THR A 218 26.92 19.97 -33.44
N PRO A 219 26.44 21.22 -33.53
CA PRO A 219 26.63 22.05 -34.72
C PRO A 219 28.12 22.19 -35.00
N GLY A 220 28.52 21.87 -36.23
CA GLY A 220 29.90 21.92 -36.68
C GLY A 220 30.51 23.30 -36.46
N VAL A 221 31.71 23.31 -35.88
CA VAL A 221 32.59 24.48 -35.88
C VAL A 221 33.03 24.71 -37.33
N PRO A 222 32.78 25.89 -37.93
CA PRO A 222 33.38 26.22 -39.20
C PRO A 222 34.84 26.60 -38.94
N THR A 223 35.78 25.88 -39.55
CA THR A 223 37.17 26.33 -39.67
C THR A 223 37.20 27.38 -40.78
N THR A 224 37.26 28.66 -40.41
CA THR A 224 37.56 29.75 -41.31
C THR A 224 39.09 29.89 -41.39
N ASP A 225 39.58 29.63 -42.59
CA ASP A 225 40.90 29.97 -43.10
C ASP A 225 41.06 31.50 -43.15
N GLU A 226 42.10 32.05 -42.52
CA GLU A 226 42.54 33.43 -42.75
C GLU A 226 44.07 33.49 -42.80
N ALA A 227 44.56 33.76 -44.02
CA ALA A 227 45.95 33.90 -44.39
C ALA A 227 46.39 35.37 -44.43
N ALA A 228 47.72 35.54 -44.52
CA ALA A 228 48.53 36.76 -44.77
C ALA A 228 48.97 37.51 -43.49
N SER A 229 50.20 38.01 -43.32
CA SER A 229 51.36 38.35 -44.17
C SER A 229 52.49 38.67 -43.16
N GLY A 230 53.81 38.55 -43.34
CA GLY A 230 54.72 38.30 -44.46
C GLY A 230 56.16 38.58 -43.95
N GLY A 231 57.18 38.31 -44.78
CA GLY A 231 58.49 39.00 -44.65
C GLY A 231 59.79 38.16 -44.56
N VAL A 232 60.34 37.83 -45.74
CA VAL A 232 61.76 37.87 -46.19
C VAL A 232 62.90 37.07 -45.47
N ILE A 233 63.77 36.52 -46.34
CA ILE A 233 65.23 36.18 -46.30
C ILE A 233 65.72 34.79 -45.82
N GLU A 234 66.16 33.99 -46.82
CA GLU A 234 67.23 32.97 -46.79
C GLU A 234 68.63 33.61 -46.60
N PRO A 235 69.74 32.84 -46.46
CA PRO A 235 69.92 31.51 -45.87
C PRO A 235 71.12 31.46 -44.89
N ASP A 236 71.28 30.43 -44.05
CA ASP A 236 72.59 29.76 -43.88
C ASP A 236 72.50 28.49 -42.99
N GLY A 237 73.21 27.45 -43.44
CA GLY A 237 74.02 26.54 -42.64
C GLY A 237 73.45 25.76 -41.45
N GLY A 238 73.43 24.43 -41.61
CA GLY A 238 74.02 23.53 -40.60
C GLY A 238 73.08 22.68 -39.73
N GLU A 239 73.04 21.39 -40.05
CA GLU A 239 72.91 20.28 -39.09
C GLU A 239 73.98 20.36 -37.96
N PRO A 240 73.95 19.52 -36.90
CA PRO A 240 72.88 18.65 -36.41
C PRO A 240 72.76 18.64 -34.85
N THR A 241 71.97 17.67 -34.38
CA THR A 241 72.17 16.85 -33.16
C THR A 241 71.65 17.32 -31.80
N GLY A 242 70.66 16.55 -31.35
CA GLY A 242 70.58 15.99 -30.00
C GLY A 242 69.72 16.77 -29.02
N THR A 243 69.04 16.19 -28.06
CA THR A 243 68.93 14.82 -27.56
C THR A 243 67.99 14.94 -26.35
N GLU A 244 67.08 13.96 -26.19
CA GLU A 244 66.40 13.59 -24.94
C GLU A 244 65.48 14.65 -24.26
N ALA A 245 64.48 14.31 -23.46
CA ALA A 245 63.71 13.10 -23.18
C ALA A 245 62.70 13.51 -22.11
N GLU A 246 61.55 12.83 -22.10
CA GLU A 246 60.67 12.64 -20.93
C GLU A 246 60.05 13.90 -20.27
N GLY A 247 58.85 13.86 -19.72
CA GLY A 247 57.93 12.78 -19.45
C GLY A 247 56.75 13.37 -18.68
N THR A 248 55.56 12.88 -19.05
CA THR A 248 54.48 12.40 -18.17
C THR A 248 54.04 13.31 -17.01
N GLY A 249 52.80 13.80 -17.03
CA GLY A 249 51.62 13.06 -16.55
C GLY A 249 50.70 14.11 -15.88
N GLY A 250 49.42 14.21 -16.24
CA GLY A 250 48.32 13.56 -15.51
C GLY A 250 48.02 14.31 -14.18
N THR A 251 46.82 14.69 -13.79
CA THR A 251 45.48 14.20 -14.10
C THR A 251 44.47 15.21 -13.52
N VAL A 252 43.23 15.11 -14.02
CA VAL A 252 42.00 15.89 -13.78
C VAL A 252 41.54 16.12 -12.34
N GLY A 253 40.71 17.17 -12.18
CA GLY A 253 39.75 17.33 -11.08
C GLY A 253 38.81 18.52 -11.30
N SER A 254 37.55 18.26 -11.67
CA SER A 254 36.41 19.19 -11.50
C SER A 254 36.10 19.36 -10.00
N PRO A 255 35.34 20.40 -9.53
CA PRO A 255 33.88 20.25 -9.52
C PRO A 255 33.00 21.54 -9.48
N THR A 256 31.70 21.31 -9.74
CA THR A 256 30.48 21.83 -9.07
C THR A 256 29.96 23.26 -9.26
N SER A 257 28.69 23.31 -9.67
CA SER A 257 27.78 24.46 -9.58
C SER A 257 26.57 24.15 -8.69
N SER A 258 26.39 25.01 -7.70
CA SER A 258 25.19 25.59 -7.07
C SER A 258 23.96 24.81 -6.56
N PRO A 259 23.25 25.37 -5.54
CA PRO A 259 22.24 24.69 -4.71
C PRO A 259 20.76 25.14 -4.94
N SER A 260 19.87 24.36 -4.32
CA SER A 260 18.42 24.53 -4.13
C SER A 260 18.05 25.45 -2.93
N PRO A 261 16.80 25.96 -2.85
CA PRO A 261 16.16 26.13 -1.54
C PRO A 261 14.74 25.50 -1.42
N THR A 262 14.39 25.14 -0.18
CA THR A 262 13.15 24.48 0.31
C THR A 262 12.42 25.41 1.32
N PRO A 263 11.43 24.97 2.13
CA PRO A 263 9.96 24.86 1.94
C PRO A 263 9.14 25.88 2.79
N THR A 264 7.79 25.84 2.71
CA THR A 264 6.91 26.19 3.88
C THR A 264 5.51 25.56 3.81
N PRO A 265 4.92 25.11 4.94
CA PRO A 265 3.52 24.68 5.05
C PRO A 265 2.63 25.78 5.71
N SER A 266 1.31 25.72 5.50
CA SER A 266 0.36 26.56 6.24
C SER A 266 -0.89 25.76 6.64
N SER A 267 -1.12 25.71 7.95
CA SER A 267 -2.31 25.22 8.64
C SER A 267 -3.26 26.39 8.97
N SER A 268 -4.57 26.16 9.01
CA SER A 268 -5.51 27.02 9.75
C SER A 268 -6.73 26.22 10.23
N LEU A 269 -7.18 26.58 11.44
CA LEU A 269 -8.23 25.99 12.26
C LEU A 269 -9.53 26.82 12.19
N SER A 270 -10.64 26.16 12.51
CA SER A 270 -11.86 26.67 13.17
C SER A 270 -12.86 27.54 12.40
N SER A 271 -14.14 27.11 12.39
CA SER A 271 -15.31 27.91 12.85
C SER A 271 -16.63 27.10 12.75
N SER A 272 -17.32 26.96 13.89
CA SER A 272 -18.74 26.60 14.04
C SER A 272 -19.61 27.87 14.04
N PRO A 273 -20.90 27.83 13.65
CA PRO A 273 -21.93 28.20 14.63
C PRO A 273 -23.33 27.53 14.51
N SER A 274 -23.93 27.32 15.69
CA SER A 274 -25.33 27.52 16.15
C SER A 274 -26.55 26.71 15.63
N PRO A 275 -27.53 26.42 16.52
CA PRO A 275 -28.81 25.78 16.21
C PRO A 275 -29.91 26.79 15.88
N THR A 276 -30.93 26.36 15.13
CA THR A 276 -32.17 27.12 14.89
C THR A 276 -33.36 26.36 15.47
N ASP A 277 -34.07 27.04 16.36
CA ASP A 277 -35.38 26.73 16.92
C ASP A 277 -36.47 26.95 15.86
N GLY A 278 -37.54 26.13 15.86
CA GLY A 278 -38.82 26.47 15.23
C GLY A 278 -39.51 25.37 14.42
N ALA A 279 -40.44 24.66 15.06
CA ALA A 279 -41.88 24.53 14.72
C ALA A 279 -42.54 23.44 15.56
#